data_AF-A0A5E4IAR9-F1
#
_entry.id   AF-A0A5E4IAR9-F1
#
_cell.length_a   1.000
_cell.length_b   1.000
_cell.length_c   1.000
_cell.angle_alpha   90.00
_cell.angle_beta   90.00
_cell.angle_gamma   90.00
#
_symmetry.space_group_name_H-M   'P 1'
#
loop_
_entity.id
_entity.type
_entity.pdbx_description
1 polymer ?
#
loop_
_entity_poly.entity_id
_entity_poly.type
_entity_poly.pdbx_seq_one_letter_code
_entity_poly.pdbx_strand_id
1 'polypeptide(L)'
;MQDQVEMLSKYIDFLKSLDTEEFYNKDEDEVHRYAQNILQECVQLGSHATYKLIELLETEFTWSCFFALTILRETKDPQAVSAIIAFLKKESDDSMANEEAMLALQDIGDPSISLLIEDLEEAFDNKKYNSYLVGALTGIIGPAPYDFMIKITKDFIEKPWRYKGWFQIEDFTYNFVKQERPDAIPLLKQILEMKIINGTEKRELEDTIRALEDPENYEKEIQETTQEISEATQNIDV
;
A
#
# COMPACT_ATOMS: atom_id res chain seq x y z
N MET A 1 3.42 -11.02 -33.65
CA MET A 1 4.56 -10.98 -32.71
C MET A 1 5.44 -9.77 -32.97
N GLN A 2 6.00 -9.57 -34.17
CA GLN A 2 6.82 -8.38 -34.47
C GLN A 2 6.02 -7.06 -34.38
N ASP A 3 4.79 -7.02 -34.88
CA ASP A 3 3.91 -5.83 -34.80
C ASP A 3 3.50 -5.48 -33.36
N GLN A 4 3.33 -6.48 -32.49
CA GLN A 4 2.99 -6.28 -31.07
C GLN A 4 4.17 -5.76 -30.27
N VAL A 5 5.39 -6.22 -30.57
CA VAL A 5 6.62 -5.71 -29.94
C VAL A 5 6.86 -4.26 -30.34
N GLU A 6 6.69 -3.92 -31.63
CA GLU A 6 6.83 -2.54 -32.10
C GLU A 6 5.76 -1.61 -31.48
N MET A 7 4.54 -2.10 -31.32
CA MET A 7 3.46 -1.38 -30.66
C MET A 7 3.74 -1.14 -29.18
N LEU A 8 4.15 -2.17 -28.43
CA LEU A 8 4.51 -2.04 -27.02
C LEU A 8 5.66 -1.03 -26.84
N SER A 9 6.68 -1.06 -27.71
CA SER A 9 7.75 -0.05 -27.68
C SER A 9 7.20 1.38 -27.84
N LYS A 10 6.24 1.61 -28.75
CA LYS A 10 5.62 2.94 -28.91
C LYS A 10 4.86 3.39 -27.67
N TYR A 11 4.19 2.47 -26.97
CA TYR A 11 3.50 2.79 -25.73
C TYR A 11 4.46 3.15 -24.60
N ILE A 12 5.56 2.39 -24.47
CA ILE A 12 6.59 2.67 -23.47
C ILE A 12 7.29 4.01 -23.77
N ASP A 13 7.60 4.29 -25.03
CA ASP A 13 8.17 5.57 -25.45
C ASP A 13 7.20 6.75 -25.18
N PHE A 14 5.90 6.53 -25.36
CA PHE A 14 4.88 7.51 -24.99
C PHE A 14 4.88 7.78 -23.48
N LEU A 15 4.87 6.74 -22.64
CA LEU A 15 4.90 6.93 -21.18
C LEU A 15 6.12 7.74 -20.74
N LYS A 16 7.31 7.41 -21.28
CA LYS A 16 8.54 8.17 -21.01
C LYS A 16 8.48 9.62 -21.49
N SER A 17 7.70 9.91 -22.54
CA SER A 17 7.53 11.28 -23.03
C SER A 17 6.76 12.18 -22.06
N LEU A 18 6.09 11.60 -21.05
CA LEU A 18 5.42 12.33 -19.99
C LEU A 18 6.38 12.82 -18.91
N ASP A 19 7.62 12.33 -18.88
CA ASP A 19 8.61 12.67 -17.85
C ASP A 19 9.30 14.00 -18.17
N THR A 20 8.52 15.08 -18.18
CA THR A 20 8.98 16.42 -18.53
C THR A 20 8.38 17.48 -17.61
N GLU A 21 9.07 18.60 -17.46
CA GLU A 21 8.59 19.78 -16.73
C GLU A 21 7.18 20.21 -17.12
N GLU A 22 6.80 20.08 -18.39
CA GLU A 22 5.45 20.43 -18.85
C GLU A 22 4.37 19.61 -18.12
N PHE A 23 4.59 18.29 -17.99
CA PHE A 23 3.63 17.40 -17.33
C PHE A 23 3.79 17.39 -15.81
N TYR A 24 4.97 17.65 -15.27
CA TYR A 24 5.14 17.78 -13.81
C TYR A 24 4.46 19.04 -13.23
N ASN A 25 4.16 20.04 -14.05
CA ASN A 25 3.39 21.21 -13.66
C ASN A 25 1.87 21.03 -13.80
N LYS A 26 1.40 19.85 -14.20
CA LYS A 26 -0.03 19.50 -14.32
C LYS A 26 -0.49 18.70 -13.11
N ASP A 27 -1.78 18.74 -12.84
CA ASP A 27 -2.37 17.81 -11.87
C ASP A 27 -2.44 16.39 -12.43
N GLU A 28 -2.50 15.41 -11.53
CA GLU A 28 -2.55 13.98 -11.85
C GLU A 28 -3.70 13.65 -12.79
N ASP A 29 -4.87 14.19 -12.51
CA ASP A 29 -6.10 14.02 -13.27
C ASP A 29 -5.94 14.41 -14.74
N GLU A 30 -5.25 15.53 -15.02
CA GLU A 30 -4.97 16.00 -16.38
C GLU A 30 -4.01 15.06 -17.10
N VAL A 31 -2.93 14.65 -16.44
CA VAL A 31 -1.93 13.76 -17.03
C VAL A 31 -2.52 12.38 -17.28
N HIS A 32 -3.32 11.85 -16.34
CA HIS A 32 -4.03 10.59 -16.49
C HIS A 32 -5.00 10.64 -17.66
N ARG A 33 -5.83 11.70 -17.78
CA ARG A 33 -6.73 11.88 -18.95
C ARG A 33 -5.96 11.93 -20.26
N TYR A 34 -4.78 12.57 -20.28
CA TYR A 34 -3.93 12.62 -21.46
C TYR A 34 -3.38 11.25 -21.85
N ALA A 35 -2.98 10.43 -20.87
CA ALA A 35 -2.40 9.10 -21.08
C ALA A 35 -3.44 7.98 -21.26
N GLN A 36 -4.71 8.21 -20.90
CA GLN A 36 -5.74 7.19 -20.68
C GLN A 36 -5.83 6.12 -21.77
N ASN A 37 -5.83 6.52 -23.05
CA ASN A 37 -5.92 5.56 -24.16
C ASN A 37 -4.71 4.61 -24.16
N ILE A 38 -3.50 5.11 -23.94
CA ILE A 38 -2.27 4.30 -23.92
C ILE A 38 -2.25 3.37 -22.70
N LEU A 39 -2.74 3.85 -21.55
CA LEU A 39 -2.87 3.03 -20.34
C LEU A 39 -3.79 1.83 -20.60
N GLN A 40 -4.97 2.07 -21.17
CA GLN A 40 -5.94 1.02 -21.48
C GLN A 40 -5.40 -0.01 -22.49
N GLU A 41 -4.69 0.44 -23.52
CA GLU A 41 -4.04 -0.46 -24.48
C GLU A 41 -2.95 -1.33 -23.81
N CYS A 42 -2.14 -0.74 -22.93
CA CYS A 42 -1.13 -1.49 -22.17
C CYS A 42 -1.77 -2.55 -21.26
N VAL A 43 -2.87 -2.21 -20.58
CA VAL A 43 -3.63 -3.15 -19.74
C VAL A 43 -4.18 -4.30 -20.58
N GLN A 44 -4.70 -4.02 -21.78
CA GLN A 44 -5.21 -5.06 -22.69
C GLN A 44 -4.13 -6.03 -23.20
N LEU A 45 -2.87 -5.59 -23.27
CA LEU A 45 -1.75 -6.48 -23.57
C LEU A 45 -1.46 -7.47 -22.42
N GLY A 46 -1.91 -7.16 -21.20
CA GLY A 46 -1.76 -7.98 -20.02
C GLY A 46 -0.30 -8.30 -19.73
N SER A 47 -0.01 -9.56 -19.42
CA SER A 47 1.33 -10.04 -19.07
C SER A 47 2.40 -9.83 -20.15
N HIS A 48 2.00 -9.58 -21.41
CA HIS A 48 2.94 -9.26 -22.49
C HIS A 48 3.61 -7.90 -22.29
N ALA A 49 3.01 -6.98 -21.55
CA ALA A 49 3.60 -5.67 -21.27
C ALA A 49 4.51 -5.67 -20.04
N THR A 50 4.32 -6.61 -19.10
CA THR A 50 4.96 -6.64 -17.77
C THR A 50 6.46 -6.42 -17.81
N TYR A 51 7.19 -7.14 -18.66
CA TYR A 51 8.65 -7.05 -18.72
C TYR A 51 9.15 -5.66 -19.13
N LYS A 52 8.40 -4.92 -19.96
CA LYS A 52 8.74 -3.55 -20.35
C LYS A 52 8.30 -2.52 -19.32
N LEU A 53 7.17 -2.73 -18.68
CA LEU A 53 6.68 -1.84 -17.62
C LEU A 53 7.62 -1.88 -16.41
N ILE A 54 8.16 -3.06 -16.06
CA ILE A 54 9.17 -3.20 -15.01
C ILE A 54 10.43 -2.38 -15.30
N GLU A 55 10.81 -2.18 -16.57
CA GLU A 55 11.96 -1.34 -16.95
C GLU A 55 11.73 0.16 -16.64
N LEU A 56 10.48 0.58 -16.39
CA LEU A 56 10.12 1.95 -16.03
C LEU A 56 10.13 2.22 -14.52
N LEU A 57 10.32 1.18 -13.70
CA LEU A 57 10.39 1.31 -12.24
C LEU A 57 11.74 1.91 -11.82
N GLU A 58 11.86 3.22 -11.98
CA GLU A 58 12.98 4.04 -11.52
C GLU A 58 12.77 4.43 -10.05
N THR A 59 13.82 4.86 -9.34
CA THR A 59 13.68 5.25 -7.93
C THR A 59 12.91 6.55 -7.77
N GLU A 60 13.32 7.60 -8.49
CA GLU A 60 12.67 8.91 -8.40
C GLU A 60 11.25 8.89 -9.01
N PHE A 61 10.36 9.71 -8.47
CA PHE A 61 9.02 9.86 -9.01
C PHE A 61 9.05 10.41 -10.45
N THR A 62 8.48 9.63 -11.36
CA THR A 62 8.22 10.03 -12.75
C THR A 62 6.81 9.62 -13.15
N TRP A 63 6.22 10.29 -14.15
CA TRP A 63 4.90 9.93 -14.65
C TRP A 63 4.92 8.53 -15.27
N SER A 64 5.99 8.17 -15.98
CA SER A 64 6.14 6.84 -16.57
C SER A 64 6.22 5.73 -15.51
N CYS A 65 6.91 5.97 -14.39
CA CYS A 65 6.97 5.03 -13.26
C CYS A 65 5.59 4.86 -12.61
N PHE A 66 4.91 5.96 -12.29
CA PHE A 66 3.56 5.93 -11.71
C PHE A 66 2.59 5.13 -12.59
N PHE A 67 2.51 5.47 -13.88
CA PHE A 67 1.62 4.75 -14.80
C PHE A 67 2.03 3.31 -15.04
N ALA A 68 3.33 2.98 -15.02
CA ALA A 68 3.77 1.60 -15.07
C ALA A 68 3.22 0.80 -13.89
N LEU A 69 3.28 1.36 -12.67
CA LEU A 69 2.71 0.73 -11.47
C LEU A 69 1.19 0.59 -11.56
N THR A 70 0.47 1.62 -12.04
CA THR A 70 -0.98 1.54 -12.29
C THR A 70 -1.33 0.40 -13.25
N ILE A 71 -0.62 0.27 -14.37
CA ILE A 71 -0.85 -0.80 -15.33
C ILE A 71 -0.52 -2.18 -14.71
N LEU A 72 0.58 -2.28 -13.96
CA LEU A 72 0.97 -3.53 -13.29
C LEU A 72 -0.06 -3.94 -12.22
N ARG A 73 -0.64 -2.99 -11.49
CA ARG A 73 -1.75 -3.19 -10.55
C ARG A 73 -3.01 -3.70 -11.24
N GLU A 74 -3.40 -3.09 -12.36
CA GLU A 74 -4.59 -3.50 -13.11
C GLU A 74 -4.43 -4.89 -13.73
N THR A 75 -3.23 -5.19 -14.25
CA THR A 75 -2.94 -6.48 -14.88
C THR A 75 -2.74 -7.61 -13.88
N LYS A 76 -2.34 -7.29 -12.64
CA LYS A 76 -2.12 -8.24 -11.53
C LYS A 76 -1.17 -9.37 -11.89
N ASP A 77 -0.21 -9.12 -12.80
CA ASP A 77 0.73 -10.15 -13.25
C ASP A 77 1.76 -10.47 -12.14
N PRO A 78 1.80 -11.72 -11.63
CA PRO A 78 2.74 -12.11 -10.59
C PRO A 78 4.21 -11.91 -10.95
N GLN A 79 4.55 -11.84 -12.25
CA GLN A 79 5.93 -11.59 -12.68
C GLN A 79 6.46 -10.21 -12.26
N ALA A 80 5.58 -9.28 -11.90
CA ALA A 80 5.94 -7.95 -11.43
C ALA A 80 6.40 -7.89 -9.97
N VAL A 81 6.02 -8.87 -9.14
CA VAL A 81 6.17 -8.82 -7.67
C VAL A 81 7.60 -8.48 -7.25
N SER A 82 8.60 -9.23 -7.74
CA SER A 82 9.99 -9.01 -7.33
C SER A 82 10.51 -7.63 -7.72
N ALA A 83 10.06 -7.10 -8.86
CA ALA A 83 10.46 -5.77 -9.32
C ALA A 83 9.81 -4.65 -8.50
N ILE A 84 8.53 -4.79 -8.17
CA ILE A 84 7.80 -3.82 -7.36
C ILE A 84 8.35 -3.79 -5.92
N ILE A 85 8.68 -4.94 -5.34
CA ILE A 85 9.36 -5.00 -4.03
C ILE A 85 10.75 -4.33 -4.13
N ALA A 86 11.52 -4.61 -5.18
CA ALA A 86 12.82 -3.99 -5.38
C ALA A 86 12.75 -2.47 -5.56
N PHE A 87 11.67 -1.95 -6.16
CA PHE A 87 11.38 -0.51 -6.25
C PHE A 87 11.16 0.08 -4.85
N LEU A 88 10.22 -0.48 -4.06
CA LEU A 88 9.91 -0.02 -2.70
C LEU A 88 11.13 -0.07 -1.75
N LYS A 89 12.06 -1.02 -1.94
CA LYS A 89 13.28 -1.14 -1.12
C LYS A 89 14.32 -0.06 -1.40
N LYS A 90 14.32 0.51 -2.61
CA LYS A 90 15.30 1.53 -3.03
C LYS A 90 14.81 2.93 -2.69
N GLU A 91 13.51 3.15 -2.77
CA GLU A 91 12.94 4.47 -2.60
C GLU A 91 12.79 4.83 -1.13
N SER A 92 13.27 6.03 -0.77
CA SER A 92 13.27 6.52 0.61
C SER A 92 12.21 7.56 0.91
N ASP A 93 11.58 8.10 -0.13
CA ASP A 93 10.73 9.28 -0.02
C ASP A 93 9.25 8.89 -0.13
N ASP A 94 8.41 9.54 0.68
CA ASP A 94 6.96 9.35 0.59
C ASP A 94 6.46 9.91 -0.75
N SER A 95 6.00 9.03 -1.63
CA SER A 95 5.61 9.38 -2.99
C SER A 95 4.37 8.62 -3.42
N MET A 96 3.63 9.22 -4.35
CA MET A 96 2.46 8.62 -5.01
C MET A 96 2.83 7.29 -5.69
N ALA A 97 4.06 7.16 -6.21
CA ALA A 97 4.55 5.91 -6.78
C ALA A 97 4.71 4.80 -5.72
N ASN A 98 5.15 5.13 -4.51
CA ASN A 98 5.24 4.13 -3.43
C ASN A 98 3.87 3.64 -2.97
N GLU A 99 2.90 4.54 -2.86
CA GLU A 99 1.51 4.15 -2.58
C GLU A 99 0.95 3.24 -3.67
N GLU A 100 1.13 3.61 -4.94
CA GLU A 100 0.65 2.79 -6.06
C GLU A 100 1.36 1.43 -6.13
N ALA A 101 2.66 1.37 -5.81
CA ALA A 101 3.41 0.11 -5.71
C ALA A 101 2.92 -0.79 -4.58
N MET A 102 2.63 -0.22 -3.41
CA MET A 102 2.02 -0.94 -2.28
C MET A 102 0.66 -1.53 -2.69
N LEU A 103 -0.20 -0.71 -3.31
CA LEU A 103 -1.52 -1.13 -3.77
C LEU A 103 -1.42 -2.20 -4.87
N ALA A 104 -0.47 -2.08 -5.79
CA ALA A 104 -0.19 -3.09 -6.80
C ALA A 104 0.12 -4.47 -6.19
N LEU A 105 0.96 -4.51 -5.15
CA LEU A 105 1.30 -5.75 -4.45
C LEU A 105 0.08 -6.36 -3.73
N GLN A 106 -0.76 -5.52 -3.12
CA GLN A 106 -2.02 -5.95 -2.50
C GLN A 106 -2.99 -6.55 -3.53
N ASP A 107 -3.12 -5.88 -4.67
CA ASP A 107 -4.03 -6.28 -5.74
C ASP A 107 -3.57 -7.53 -6.50
N ILE A 108 -2.26 -7.75 -6.60
CA ILE A 108 -1.68 -9.04 -7.04
C ILE A 108 -2.03 -10.13 -6.03
N GLY A 109 -1.97 -9.84 -4.73
CA GLY A 109 -2.46 -10.72 -3.65
C GLY A 109 -1.53 -11.88 -3.32
N ASP A 110 -2.06 -13.11 -3.30
CA ASP A 110 -1.35 -14.33 -2.86
C ASP A 110 0.08 -14.50 -3.41
N PRO A 111 0.36 -14.23 -4.70
CA PRO A 111 1.72 -14.34 -5.25
C PRO A 111 2.75 -13.39 -4.61
N SER A 112 2.31 -12.29 -4.01
CA SER A 112 3.17 -11.31 -3.33
C SER A 112 3.60 -11.76 -1.93
N ILE A 113 2.79 -12.58 -1.25
CA ILE A 113 2.88 -12.84 0.20
C ILE A 113 4.24 -13.42 0.60
N SER A 114 4.69 -14.48 -0.08
CA SER A 114 5.91 -15.18 0.34
C SER A 114 7.15 -14.31 0.24
N LEU A 115 7.28 -13.53 -0.85
CA LEU A 115 8.40 -12.61 -1.03
C LEU A 115 8.32 -11.43 -0.05
N LEU A 116 7.12 -10.87 0.18
CA LEU A 116 6.92 -9.81 1.17
C LEU A 116 7.34 -10.25 2.58
N ILE A 117 6.96 -11.47 3.00
CA ILE A 117 7.37 -12.01 4.30
C ILE A 117 8.89 -12.16 4.37
N GLU A 118 9.53 -12.73 3.35
CA GLU A 118 10.99 -12.90 3.30
C GLU A 118 11.73 -11.56 3.43
N ASP A 119 11.33 -10.57 2.63
CA ASP A 119 11.94 -9.23 2.64
C ASP A 119 11.71 -8.49 3.96
N LEU A 120 10.53 -8.61 4.57
CA LEU A 120 10.23 -7.98 5.87
C LEU A 120 10.99 -8.65 7.01
N GLU A 121 11.13 -9.97 7.01
CA GLU A 121 11.94 -10.68 8.01
C GLU A 121 13.41 -10.28 7.92
N GLU A 122 13.97 -10.21 6.71
CA GLU A 122 15.34 -9.71 6.49
C GLU A 122 15.49 -8.25 6.97
N ALA A 123 14.52 -7.39 6.65
CA ALA A 123 14.54 -5.99 7.07
C ALA A 123 14.51 -5.85 8.60
N PHE A 124 13.63 -6.60 9.28
CA PHE A 124 13.47 -6.54 10.73
C PHE A 124 14.69 -7.09 11.48
N ASP A 125 15.34 -8.13 10.97
CA ASP A 125 16.61 -8.61 11.51
C ASP A 125 17.73 -7.56 11.40
N ASN A 126 17.67 -6.71 10.37
CA ASN A 126 18.57 -5.59 10.15
C ASN A 126 18.09 -4.26 10.78
N LYS A 127 16.99 -4.26 11.55
CA LYS A 127 16.36 -3.06 12.15
C LYS A 127 16.03 -1.96 11.14
N LYS A 128 15.59 -2.38 9.95
CA LYS A 128 15.07 -1.50 8.91
C LYS A 128 13.56 -1.62 8.89
N TYR A 129 12.89 -0.49 8.64
CA TYR A 129 11.45 -0.42 8.54
C TYR A 129 11.05 0.26 7.24
N ASN A 130 10.11 -0.35 6.53
CA ASN A 130 9.55 0.17 5.30
C ASN A 130 8.03 0.05 5.42
N SER A 131 7.35 1.18 5.63
CA SER A 131 5.91 1.24 5.86
C SER A 131 5.12 0.72 4.66
N TYR A 132 5.59 0.93 3.43
CA TYR A 132 4.91 0.43 2.22
C TYR A 132 5.01 -1.08 2.07
N LEU A 133 6.14 -1.70 2.39
CA LEU A 133 6.23 -3.17 2.40
C LEU A 133 5.38 -3.77 3.51
N VAL A 134 5.34 -3.14 4.70
CA VAL A 134 4.45 -3.55 5.78
C VAL A 134 3.01 -3.42 5.34
N GLY A 135 2.60 -2.25 4.86
CA GLY A 135 1.24 -1.99 4.37
C GLY A 135 0.84 -2.90 3.20
N ALA A 136 1.77 -3.23 2.30
CA ALA A 136 1.54 -4.16 1.21
C ALA A 136 1.18 -5.55 1.75
N LEU A 137 1.93 -6.06 2.72
CA LEU A 137 1.64 -7.36 3.31
C LEU A 137 0.37 -7.33 4.16
N THR A 138 0.25 -6.39 5.09
CA THR A 138 -0.86 -6.34 6.05
C THR A 138 -2.20 -5.98 5.42
N GLY A 139 -2.17 -5.32 4.26
CA GLY A 139 -3.35 -5.04 3.44
C GLY A 139 -3.88 -6.25 2.66
N ILE A 140 -3.10 -7.32 2.50
CA ILE A 140 -3.57 -8.56 1.86
C ILE A 140 -4.38 -9.36 2.88
N ILE A 141 -5.67 -9.57 2.60
CA ILE A 141 -6.55 -10.36 3.47
C ILE A 141 -6.24 -11.84 3.28
N GLY A 142 -5.85 -12.53 4.36
CA GLY A 142 -5.55 -13.95 4.27
C GLY A 142 -4.87 -14.51 5.53
N PRO A 143 -4.83 -15.84 5.68
CA PRO A 143 -4.22 -16.47 6.85
C PRO A 143 -2.73 -16.16 6.99
N ALA A 144 -1.95 -16.16 5.90
CA ALA A 144 -0.50 -15.96 5.99
C ALA A 144 -0.11 -14.51 6.41
N PRO A 145 -0.69 -13.44 5.82
CA PRO A 145 -0.47 -12.08 6.31
C PRO A 145 -0.95 -11.90 7.75
N TYR A 146 -2.13 -12.43 8.09
CA TYR A 146 -2.66 -12.38 9.45
C TYR A 146 -1.75 -13.08 10.46
N ASP A 147 -1.26 -14.29 10.15
CA ASP A 147 -0.36 -15.05 11.01
C ASP A 147 0.97 -14.31 11.20
N PHE A 148 1.49 -13.67 10.16
CA PHE A 148 2.64 -12.79 10.25
C PHE A 148 2.38 -11.61 11.19
N MET A 149 1.23 -10.92 11.04
CA MET A 149 0.84 -9.82 11.93
C MET A 149 0.77 -10.27 13.39
N ILE A 150 0.15 -11.42 13.67
CA ILE A 150 0.06 -12.01 15.01
C ILE A 150 1.46 -12.33 15.56
N LYS A 151 2.33 -12.94 14.75
CA LYS A 151 3.70 -13.29 15.13
C LYS A 151 4.48 -12.05 15.56
N ILE A 152 4.51 -11.01 14.72
CA ILE A 152 5.27 -9.78 14.99
C ILE A 152 4.69 -9.03 16.19
N THR A 153 3.37 -8.93 16.28
CA THR A 153 2.70 -8.26 17.40
C THR A 153 2.99 -8.96 18.75
N LYS A 154 2.98 -10.30 18.77
CA LYS A 154 3.37 -11.06 19.96
C LYS A 154 4.83 -10.83 20.34
N ASP A 155 5.75 -10.87 19.37
CA ASP A 155 7.18 -10.61 19.66
C ASP A 155 7.40 -9.18 20.17
N PHE A 156 6.65 -8.20 19.64
CA PHE A 156 6.67 -6.82 20.13
C PHE A 156 6.23 -6.70 21.59
N ILE A 157 5.12 -7.34 21.97
CA ILE A 157 4.63 -7.35 23.36
C ILE A 157 5.64 -8.01 24.30
N GLU A 158 6.21 -9.15 23.90
CA GLU A 158 7.19 -9.89 24.69
C GLU A 158 8.53 -9.14 24.81
N LYS A 159 8.95 -8.45 23.74
CA LYS A 159 10.29 -7.87 23.59
C LYS A 159 10.27 -6.45 23.03
N PRO A 160 9.58 -5.49 23.67
CA PRO A 160 9.44 -4.13 23.12
C PRO A 160 10.79 -3.41 22.93
N TRP A 161 11.81 -3.78 23.71
CA TRP A 161 13.17 -3.24 23.56
C TRP A 161 13.83 -3.60 22.22
N ARG A 162 13.41 -4.69 21.55
CA ARG A 162 13.92 -5.08 20.22
C ARG A 162 13.53 -4.07 19.15
N TYR A 163 12.36 -3.46 19.29
CA TYR A 163 11.67 -2.62 18.30
C TYR A 163 11.85 -1.11 18.54
N LYS A 164 12.37 -0.74 19.72
CA LYS A 164 12.51 0.66 20.13
C LYS A 164 13.30 1.50 19.12
N GLY A 165 12.64 2.54 18.60
CA GLY A 165 13.26 3.61 17.82
C GLY A 165 13.38 3.35 16.32
N TRP A 166 12.81 2.25 15.80
CA TRP A 166 12.84 1.96 14.36
C TRP A 166 11.56 1.32 13.82
N PHE A 167 10.72 0.72 14.66
CA PHE A 167 9.51 0.01 14.26
C PHE A 167 8.24 0.78 14.63
N GLN A 168 7.23 0.68 13.79
CA GLN A 168 5.90 1.30 13.93
C GLN A 168 4.87 0.18 14.09
N ILE A 169 4.30 0.04 15.30
CA ILE A 169 3.31 -1.02 15.59
C ILE A 169 1.92 -0.64 15.08
N GLU A 170 1.66 0.65 14.92
CA GLU A 170 0.43 1.23 14.39
C GLU A 170 0.04 0.67 13.02
N ASP A 171 1.02 0.49 12.12
CA ASP A 171 0.85 -0.06 10.77
C ASP A 171 0.35 -1.52 10.79
N PHE A 172 0.61 -2.24 11.88
CA PHE A 172 0.05 -3.57 12.12
C PHE A 172 -1.32 -3.47 12.76
N THR A 173 -1.45 -2.67 13.82
CA THR A 173 -2.68 -2.63 14.63
C THR A 173 -3.87 -2.18 13.80
N TYR A 174 -3.72 -1.13 13.00
CA TYR A 174 -4.80 -0.60 12.15
C TYR A 174 -5.32 -1.63 11.14
N ASN A 175 -4.43 -2.42 10.54
CA ASN A 175 -4.81 -3.38 9.50
C ASN A 175 -5.47 -4.65 10.05
N PHE A 176 -5.52 -4.89 11.37
CA PHE A 176 -6.27 -6.04 11.92
C PHE A 176 -7.77 -5.92 11.64
N VAL A 177 -8.33 -4.71 11.57
CA VAL A 177 -9.75 -4.49 11.19
C VAL A 177 -10.03 -5.07 9.80
N LYS A 178 -9.13 -4.82 8.84
CA LYS A 178 -9.26 -5.33 7.45
C LYS A 178 -9.23 -6.85 7.36
N GLN A 179 -8.63 -7.52 8.35
CA GLN A 179 -8.57 -8.99 8.38
C GLN A 179 -9.87 -9.61 8.89
N GLU A 180 -10.82 -8.80 9.41
CA GLU A 180 -12.14 -9.21 9.92
C GLU A 180 -12.06 -10.36 10.95
N ARG A 181 -11.01 -10.31 11.79
CA ARG A 181 -10.63 -11.38 12.71
C ARG A 181 -10.62 -10.89 14.17
N PRO A 182 -11.73 -11.08 14.91
CA PRO A 182 -11.86 -10.57 16.28
C PRO A 182 -10.99 -11.31 17.30
N ASP A 183 -10.39 -12.45 16.93
CA ASP A 183 -9.44 -13.18 17.79
C ASP A 183 -8.14 -12.40 18.05
N ALA A 184 -7.88 -11.33 17.30
CA ALA A 184 -6.80 -10.39 17.58
C ALA A 184 -7.09 -9.46 18.78
N ILE A 185 -8.36 -9.25 19.17
CA ILE A 185 -8.74 -8.28 20.22
C ILE A 185 -7.96 -8.47 21.55
N PRO A 186 -7.81 -9.69 22.11
CA PRO A 186 -7.05 -9.87 23.35
C PRO A 186 -5.58 -9.49 23.22
N LEU A 187 -5.01 -9.58 22.02
CA LEU A 187 -3.64 -9.17 21.73
C LEU A 187 -3.54 -7.64 21.65
N LEU A 188 -4.48 -6.99 20.95
CA LEU A 188 -4.55 -5.53 20.85
C LEU A 188 -4.76 -4.87 22.22
N LYS A 189 -5.58 -5.46 23.10
CA LYS A 189 -5.77 -4.99 24.48
C LYS A 189 -4.48 -5.05 25.31
N GLN A 190 -3.63 -6.06 25.10
CA GLN A 190 -2.32 -6.10 25.76
C GLN A 190 -1.42 -4.95 25.31
N ILE A 191 -1.41 -4.62 24.01
CA ILE A 191 -0.67 -3.47 23.48
C ILE A 191 -1.18 -2.18 24.14
N LEU A 192 -2.50 -2.01 24.22
CA LEU A 192 -3.14 -0.83 24.80
C LEU A 192 -2.74 -0.56 26.26
N GLU A 193 -2.45 -1.61 27.02
CA GLU A 193 -1.98 -1.54 28.41
C GLU A 193 -0.48 -1.19 28.53
N MET A 194 0.29 -1.28 27.44
CA MET A 194 1.72 -0.98 27.46
C MET A 194 1.95 0.52 27.60
N LYS A 195 2.80 0.91 28.56
CA LYS A 195 3.13 2.33 28.82
C LYS A 195 3.76 3.08 27.64
N ILE A 196 4.32 2.35 26.67
CA ILE A 196 4.96 2.94 25.49
C ILE A 196 3.91 3.47 24.50
N ILE A 197 2.70 2.91 24.51
CA ILE A 197 1.60 3.27 23.61
C ILE A 197 0.83 4.45 24.20
N ASN A 198 0.78 5.57 23.48
CA ASN A 198 0.21 6.81 24.00
C ASN A 198 -0.27 7.74 22.87
N GLY A 199 -0.92 8.86 23.23
CA GLY A 199 -1.27 9.91 22.26
C GLY A 199 -2.21 9.44 21.15
N THR A 200 -1.82 9.68 19.90
CA THR A 200 -2.59 9.32 18.71
C THR A 200 -2.62 7.81 18.48
N GLU A 201 -1.47 7.14 18.55
CA GLU A 201 -1.34 5.69 18.42
C GLU A 201 -2.29 4.93 19.36
N LYS A 202 -2.39 5.39 20.61
CA LYS A 202 -3.33 4.82 21.59
C LYS A 202 -4.79 4.95 21.13
N ARG A 203 -5.19 6.10 20.59
CA ARG A 203 -6.57 6.35 20.14
C ARG A 203 -6.90 5.49 18.93
N GLU A 204 -6.00 5.42 17.96
CA GLU A 204 -6.15 4.57 16.76
C GLU A 204 -6.28 3.09 17.13
N LEU A 205 -5.53 2.63 18.13
CA LEU A 205 -5.66 1.27 18.66
C LEU A 205 -7.00 1.05 19.37
N GLU A 206 -7.48 2.02 20.15
CA GLU A 206 -8.82 1.96 20.77
C GLU A 206 -9.92 1.86 19.70
N ASP A 207 -9.83 2.68 18.65
CA ASP A 207 -10.78 2.65 17.52
C ASP A 207 -10.72 1.33 16.76
N THR A 208 -9.52 0.79 16.53
CA THR A 208 -9.31 -0.54 15.92
C THR A 208 -10.00 -1.63 16.76
N ILE A 209 -9.84 -1.61 18.08
CA ILE A 209 -10.48 -2.57 18.98
C ILE A 209 -12.01 -2.44 18.91
N ARG A 210 -12.54 -1.21 18.94
CA ARG A 210 -13.98 -0.95 18.83
C ARG A 210 -14.55 -1.46 17.51
N ALA A 211 -13.85 -1.19 16.41
CA ALA A 211 -14.23 -1.66 15.07
C ALA A 211 -14.25 -3.19 14.95
N LEU A 212 -13.39 -3.90 15.68
CA LEU A 212 -13.40 -5.37 15.75
C LEU A 212 -14.46 -5.94 16.71
N GLU A 213 -14.78 -5.22 17.79
CA GLU A 213 -15.77 -5.65 18.79
C GLU A 213 -17.22 -5.52 18.28
N ASP A 214 -17.52 -4.44 17.58
CA ASP A 214 -18.85 -4.17 17.00
C ASP A 214 -18.71 -3.42 15.65
N PRO A 215 -18.40 -4.15 14.56
CA PRO A 215 -18.18 -3.54 13.24
C PRO A 215 -19.40 -2.75 12.73
N GLU A 216 -20.61 -3.26 12.97
CA GLU A 216 -21.85 -2.64 12.48
C GLU A 216 -22.11 -1.29 13.16
N ASN A 217 -21.97 -1.24 14.49
CA ASN A 217 -22.16 0.01 15.21
C ASN A 217 -21.03 1.01 14.92
N TYR A 218 -19.79 0.54 14.80
CA TYR A 218 -18.65 1.40 14.46
C TYR A 218 -18.85 2.08 13.10
N GLU A 219 -19.24 1.33 12.07
CA GLU A 219 -19.52 1.87 10.72
C GLU A 219 -20.65 2.91 10.76
N LYS A 220 -21.71 2.64 11.54
CA LYS A 220 -22.82 3.57 11.70
C LYS A 220 -22.38 4.89 12.35
N GLU A 221 -21.56 4.85 13.40
CA GLU A 221 -21.03 6.06 14.04
C GLU A 221 -20.18 6.91 13.07
N ILE A 222 -19.37 6.26 12.23
CA ILE A 222 -18.58 6.94 11.20
C ILE A 222 -19.47 7.65 10.18
N GLN A 223 -20.55 6.98 9.72
CA GLN A 223 -21.50 7.56 8.79
C GLN A 223 -22.24 8.76 9.40
N GLU A 224 -22.71 8.64 10.64
CA GLU A 224 -23.37 9.74 11.37
C GLU A 224 -22.42 10.93 11.53
N THR A 225 -21.17 10.69 11.95
CA THR A 225 -20.14 11.73 12.10
C THR A 225 -19.82 12.42 10.77
N THR A 226 -19.71 11.66 9.68
CA THR A 226 -19.42 12.18 8.34
C THR A 226 -20.56 13.07 7.85
N GLN A 227 -21.81 12.66 8.11
CA GLN A 227 -22.98 13.46 7.77
C GLN A 227 -23.01 14.78 8.55
N GLU A 228 -22.76 14.75 9.86
CA GLU A 228 -22.71 15.95 10.71
C GLU A 228 -21.64 16.96 10.23
N ILE A 229 -20.46 16.47 9.86
CA ILE A 229 -19.38 17.32 9.32
C ILE A 229 -19.78 17.93 7.97
N SER A 230 -20.38 17.14 7.08
CA SER A 230 -20.88 17.64 5.80
C SER A 230 -21.93 18.74 5.99
N GLU A 231 -22.88 18.54 6.89
CA GLU A 231 -23.91 19.53 7.23
C GLU A 231 -23.31 20.79 7.88
N ALA A 232 -22.33 20.64 8.77
CA ALA A 232 -21.62 21.77 9.38
C ALA A 232 -20.83 22.59 8.35
N THR A 233 -20.19 21.94 7.38
CA THR A 233 -19.40 22.61 6.34
C THR A 233 -20.29 23.38 5.37
N GLN A 234 -21.45 22.83 5.00
CA GLN A 234 -22.44 23.51 4.16
C GLN A 234 -23.05 24.76 4.81
N ASN A 235 -23.08 24.82 6.16
CA ASN A 235 -23.60 25.96 6.90
C ASN A 235 -22.57 27.09 7.13
N ILE A 236 -21.31 26.89 6.77
CA ILE A 236 -20.24 27.90 6.90
C ILE A 236 -20.07 28.72 5.60
N ASP A 237 -20.56 28.22 4.47
CA ASP A 237 -20.52 28.88 3.15
C ASP A 237 -21.78 29.72 2.82
N VAL A 238 -22.58 30.11 3.83
CA VAL A 238 -23.79 30.96 3.70
C VAL A 238 -23.64 32.32 4.38
#